data_AF-A0A1F6DB46-F1
#
_entry.id   AF-A0A1F6DB46-F1
#
_cell.length_a   1.000
_cell.length_b   1.000
_cell.length_c   1.000
_cell.angle_alpha   90.00
_cell.angle_beta   90.00
_cell.angle_gamma   90.00
#
_symmetry.space_group_name_H-M   'P 1'
#
loop_
_entity.id
_entity.type
_entity.pdbx_description
1 polymer ?
#
loop_
_entity_poly.entity_id
_entity_poly.type
_entity_poly.pdbx_seq_one_letter_code
_entity_poly.pdbx_strand_id
1 'polypeptide(L)' 'MWDTILFINSILWAIASIYFVYSVGAAILKWDVRIFLYGFGWFLFFLITEIILGGLKKH' A
#
# COMPACT_ATOMS: atom_id res chain seq x y z
N MET A 1 -17.56 10.68 8.53
CA MET A 1 -17.52 9.65 7.47
C MET A 1 -16.18 9.65 6.76
N TRP A 2 -15.74 10.79 6.20
CA TRP A 2 -14.43 10.91 5.56
C TRP A 2 -13.25 10.56 6.48
N ASP A 3 -13.28 10.96 7.75
CA ASP A 3 -12.23 10.58 8.72
C ASP A 3 -12.14 9.07 8.95
N THR A 4 -13.29 8.39 8.98
CA THR A 4 -13.34 6.93 9.12
C THR A 4 -12.78 6.24 7.88
N ILE A 5 -13.13 6.73 6.68
CA ILE A 5 -12.64 6.20 5.41
C ILE A 5 -11.12 6.38 5.30
N LEU A 6 -10.62 7.56 5.66
CA LEU A 6 -9.19 7.85 5.71
C LEU A 6 -8.49 6.94 6.70
N PHE A 7 -9.00 6.82 7.93
CA PHE A 7 -8.40 5.95 8.94
C PHE A 7 -8.30 4.49 8.47
N ILE A 8 -9.35 3.96 7.84
CA ILE A 8 -9.33 2.61 7.26
C ILE A 8 -8.28 2.51 6.16
N ASN A 9 -8.21 3.49 5.25
CA ASN A 9 -7.25 3.47 4.16
C ASN A 9 -5.80 3.61 4.65
N SER A 10 -5.55 4.40 5.70
CA SER A 10 -4.23 4.50 6.34
C SER A 10 -3.79 3.16 6.95
N ILE A 11 -4.71 2.39 7.55
CA ILE A 11 -4.42 1.03 8.04
C ILE A 11 -4.08 0.10 6.88
N LEU A 12 -4.88 0.13 5.81
CA LEU A 12 -4.64 -0.70 4.62
C LEU A 12 -3.30 -0.36 3.96
N TRP A 13 -2.96 0.92 3.87
CA TRP A 13 -1.66 1.38 3.39
C TRP A 13 -0.51 0.91 4.28
N ALA A 14 -0.67 0.95 5.62
CA ALA A 14 0.34 0.43 6.53
C ALA A 14 0.56 -1.08 6.36
N ILE A 15 -0.50 -1.86 6.21
CA ILE A 15 -0.42 -3.30 5.93
C ILE A 15 0.25 -3.55 4.58
N ALA A 16 -0.11 -2.80 3.54
CA ALA A 16 0.50 -2.90 2.21
C ALA A 16 1.99 -2.53 2.24
N SER A 17 2.40 -1.58 3.08
CA SER A 17 3.80 -1.20 3.28
C SER A 17 4.60 -2.32 3.93
N ILE A 18 4.05 -2.97 4.96
CA ILE A 18 4.68 -4.15 5.58
C ILE A 18 4.77 -5.29 4.57
N TYR A 19 3.71 -5.53 3.81
CA TYR A 19 3.70 -6.55 2.76
C TYR A 19 4.73 -6.27 1.66
N PHE A 20 4.94 -5.01 1.28
CA PHE A 20 5.96 -4.63 0.31
C PHE A 20 7.39 -4.89 0.83
N VAL A 21 7.68 -4.55 2.08
CA VAL A 21 8.99 -4.88 2.69
C VAL A 21 9.21 -6.40 2.71
N TYR A 22 8.17 -7.16 3.09
CA TYR A 22 8.21 -8.62 3.02
C TYR A 22 8.41 -9.12 1.58
N SER A 23 7.72 -8.55 0.59
CA SER A 23 7.81 -8.99 -0.81
C SER A 23 9.19 -8.74 -1.40
N VAL A 24 9.88 -7.66 -1.00
CA VAL A 24 11.28 -7.41 -1.36
C VAL A 24 12.17 -8.53 -0.83
N GLY A 25 12.08 -8.85 0.46
CA GLY A 25 12.85 -9.95 1.05
C GLY A 25 12.54 -11.31 0.41
N ALA A 26 11.26 -11.60 0.18
CA ALA A 26 10.81 -12.83 -0.44
C ALA A 26 11.28 -12.95 -1.91
N ALA A 27 11.26 -11.85 -2.67
CA ALA A 27 11.73 -11.84 -4.06
C ALA A 27 13.23 -12.10 -4.15
N ILE A 28 14.03 -11.56 -3.22
CA ILE A 28 15.47 -11.84 -3.13
C ILE A 28 15.71 -13.31 -2.79
N LEU A 29 15.04 -13.83 -1.76
CA LEU A 29 15.24 -15.21 -1.30
C LEU A 29 14.78 -16.26 -2.31
N LYS A 30 13.68 -15.99 -3.03
CA LYS A 30 13.11 -16.93 -4.01
C LYS A 30 13.56 -16.65 -5.44
N TRP A 31 14.36 -15.60 -5.65
CA TRP A 31 14.77 -15.12 -6.97
C TRP A 31 13.59 -14.94 -7.95
N ASP A 32 12.44 -14.49 -7.43
CA ASP A 32 11.20 -14.32 -8.20
C ASP A 32 10.71 -12.86 -8.13
N VAL A 33 10.93 -12.14 -9.23
CA VAL A 33 10.56 -10.73 -9.40
C VAL A 33 9.05 -10.52 -9.36
N ARG A 34 8.23 -11.54 -9.66
CA ARG A 34 6.76 -11.40 -9.67
C ARG A 34 6.24 -11.11 -8.26
N ILE A 35 6.85 -11.71 -7.23
CA ILE A 35 6.50 -11.46 -5.82
C ILE A 35 6.71 -9.99 -5.47
N PHE A 36 7.85 -9.43 -5.90
CA PHE A 36 8.14 -8.01 -5.75
C PHE A 36 7.09 -7.14 -6.46
N LEU A 37 6.78 -7.45 -7.74
CA LEU A 37 5.82 -6.68 -8.54
C LEU A 37 4.42 -6.66 -7.91
N TYR A 38 3.94 -7.79 -7.37
CA TYR A 38 2.65 -7.82 -6.67
C TYR A 38 2.66 -6.95 -5.42
N GLY A 39 3.70 -7.04 -4.58
CA GLY A 39 3.82 -6.19 -3.39
C GLY A 39 3.94 -4.71 -3.73
N PHE A 40 4.72 -4.38 -4.77
CA PHE A 40 4.91 -3.02 -5.25
C PHE A 40 3.60 -2.44 -5.81
N GLY A 41 2.86 -3.22 -6.60
CA GLY A 41 1.57 -2.81 -7.15
C GLY A 41 0.54 -2.51 -6.06
N TRP A 42 0.43 -3.38 -5.05
CA TRP A 42 -0.46 -3.15 -3.90
C TRP A 42 -0.08 -1.93 -3.08
N PHE A 43 1.22 -1.74 -2.82
CA PHE A 43 1.71 -0.56 -2.13
C PHE A 43 1.36 0.73 -2.87
N LEU A 44 1.63 0.78 -4.18
CA LEU A 44 1.30 1.95 -5.01
C LEU A 44 -0.20 2.22 -5.04
N PHE A 45 -1.04 1.19 -5.16
CA PHE A 45 -2.48 1.35 -5.15
C PHE A 45 -2.96 2.05 -3.89
N PHE A 46 -2.63 1.52 -2.70
CA PHE A 46 -3.06 2.12 -1.45
C PHE A 46 -2.42 3.49 -1.18
N LEU A 47 -1.19 3.72 -1.64
CA LEU A 47 -0.54 5.04 -1.55
C LEU A 47 -1.32 6.09 -2.37
N ILE A 48 -1.69 5.76 -3.62
CA ILE A 48 -2.46 6.66 -4.47
C ILE A 48 -3.83 6.91 -3.86
N THR A 49 -4.52 5.86 -3.36
CA THR A 49 -5.81 6.01 -2.70
C THR A 49 -5.71 6.91 -1.45
N GLU A 50 -4.64 6.80 -0.66
CA GLU A 50 -4.42 7.65 0.52
C GLU A 50 -4.25 9.12 0.14
N ILE A 51 -3.47 9.39 -0.91
CA ILE A 51 -3.27 10.75 -1.43
C ILE A 51 -4.58 11.34 -1.93
N ILE A 52 -5.37 10.58 -2.71
CA ILE A 52 -6.65 11.03 -3.26
C ILE A 52 -7.64 11.32 -2.13
N LEU A 53 -7.83 10.38 -1.20
CA LEU A 53 -8.75 10.55 -0.07
C LEU A 53 -8.31 11.73 0.82
N GLY A 54 -7.00 11.89 1.03
CA GLY A 54 -6.45 13.00 1.80
C GLY A 54 -6.67 14.35 1.12
N GLY A 55 -6.59 14.38 -0.22
CA GLY A 55 -6.93 15.55 -1.03
C GLY A 55 -8.42 15.88 -0.98
N LEU A 56 -9.29 14.87 -1.11
CA LEU A 56 -10.74 15.04 -1.07
C LEU A 56 -11.24 15.56 0.28
N LYS A 57 -10.64 15.15 1.41
CA LYS A 57 -11.02 15.68 2.73
C LYS A 57 -10.73 17.18 2.88
N LYS A 58 -9.74 17.71 2.16
CA LYS A 58 -9.36 19.13 2.24
C LYS A 58 -10.29 20.05 1.43
N HIS A 59 -11.11 19.49 0.54
CA HIS A 59 -12.09 20.22 -0.29
C HIS A 59 -13.50 20.02 0.23
#